data_AF-A0A949IC35-F1
#
_entry.id   AF-A0A949IC35-F1
#
_cell.length_a   1.000
_cell.length_b   1.000
_cell.length_c   1.000
_cell.angle_alpha   90.00
_cell.angle_beta   90.00
_cell.angle_gamma   90.00
#
_symmetry.space_group_name_H-M   'P 1'
#
loop_
_entity.id
_entity.type
_entity.pdbx_description
1 polymer ?
#
loop_
_entity_poly.entity_id
_entity_poly.type
_entity_poly.pdbx_seq_one_letter_code
_entity_poly.pdbx_strand_id
1 'polypeptide(L)' 'MSITPERRTELVAEYATAANDTGSPEVQVALLSERISNLTEHLKTHAK' A
#
# COMPACT_ATOMS: atom_id res chain seq x y z
N MET A 1 -10.07 -4.97 -1.01
CA MET A 1 -10.56 -3.57 -0.88
C MET A 1 -9.43 -2.60 -1.16
N SER A 2 -9.74 -1.33 -1.45
CA SER A 2 -8.74 -0.28 -1.68
C SER A 2 -8.15 0.22 -0.36
N ILE A 3 -6.86 0.60 -0.38
CA ILE A 3 -6.17 1.28 0.72
C ILE A 3 -6.86 2.62 1.02
N THR A 4 -6.98 2.97 2.30
CA THR A 4 -7.51 4.27 2.73
C THR A 4 -6.51 5.40 2.46
N PRO A 5 -6.97 6.65 2.23
CA PRO A 5 -6.08 7.79 1.99
C PRO A 5 -5.06 8.02 3.13
N GLU A 6 -5.46 7.77 4.37
CA GLU A 6 -4.63 7.92 5.55
C GLU A 6 -3.50 6.89 5.53
N ARG A 7 -3.83 5.61 5.34
CA ARG A 7 -2.85 4.52 5.30
C ARG A 7 -1.90 4.67 4.11
N ARG A 8 -2.39 5.18 2.97
CA ARG A 8 -1.55 5.51 1.82
C ARG A 8 -0.50 6.56 2.19
N THR A 9 -0.89 7.60 2.90
CA THR A 9 0.00 8.71 3.28
C THR A 9 1.05 8.24 4.27
N GLU A 10 0.67 7.39 5.23
CA GLU A 10 1.61 6.73 6.16
C GLU A 10 2.66 5.90 5.42
N LEU A 11 2.24 5.04 4.48
CA LEU A 11 3.17 4.22 3.70
C LEU A 11 4.10 5.06 2.81
N VAL A 12 3.60 6.15 2.25
CA VAL A 12 4.47 7.08 1.51
C VAL A 12 5.50 7.70 2.45
N ALA A 13 5.10 8.16 3.64
CA ALA A 13 6.03 8.76 4.61
C ALA A 13 7.07 7.76 5.16
N GLU A 14 6.69 6.49 5.33
CA GLU A 14 7.57 5.43 5.86
C GLU A 14 8.63 4.97 4.85
N TYR A 15 8.27 4.90 3.56
CA TYR A 15 9.14 4.36 2.50
C TYR A 15 9.70 5.42 1.55
N ALA A 16 9.31 6.69 1.70
CA ALA A 16 9.87 7.80 0.92
C ALA A 16 11.37 7.95 1.17
N THR A 17 12.13 7.97 0.09
CA THR A 17 13.59 8.20 0.15
C THR A 17 13.95 9.69 0.15
N ALA A 18 13.01 10.55 -0.26
CA ALA A 18 13.14 12.00 -0.27
C ALA A 18 11.81 12.68 0.11
N ALA A 19 11.87 13.95 0.51
CA ALA A 19 10.71 14.68 1.05
C ALA A 19 9.48 14.80 0.11
N ASN A 20 9.67 14.64 -1.20
CA ASN A 20 8.59 14.65 -2.21
C ASN A 20 8.53 13.33 -2.99
N ASP A 21 9.09 12.27 -2.43
CA ASP A 21 9.12 10.97 -3.08
C ASP A 21 7.76 10.28 -2.98
N THR A 22 6.98 10.40 -4.05
CA THR A 22 5.63 9.85 -4.18
C THR A 22 5.56 8.69 -5.18
N GLY A 23 6.68 8.34 -5.79
CA GLY A 23 6.72 7.49 -6.96
C GLY A 23 7.95 6.62 -7.11
N SER A 24 8.88 6.64 -6.15
CA SER A 24 10.02 5.71 -6.16
C SER A 24 9.58 4.25 -6.18
N PRO A 25 10.46 3.36 -6.68
CA PRO A 25 10.23 1.93 -6.63
C PRO A 25 9.88 1.45 -5.22
N GLU A 26 10.53 1.97 -4.19
CA GLU A 26 10.34 1.60 -2.79
C GLU A 26 8.92 1.94 -2.31
N VAL A 27 8.48 3.18 -2.53
CA VAL A 27 7.11 3.62 -2.20
C VAL A 27 6.07 2.83 -2.98
N GLN A 28 6.30 2.58 -4.28
CA GLN A 28 5.36 1.80 -5.08
C GLN A 28 5.28 0.34 -4.64
N VAL A 29 6.41 -0.30 -4.29
CA VAL A 29 6.44 -1.66 -3.77
C VAL A 29 5.70 -1.75 -2.44
N ALA A 30 5.87 -0.78 -1.54
CA ALA A 30 5.14 -0.72 -0.28
C ALA A 30 3.62 -0.64 -0.49
N LEU A 31 3.18 0.27 -1.37
CA LEU A 31 1.77 0.44 -1.72
C LEU A 31 1.17 -0.82 -2.37
N LEU A 32 1.89 -1.47 -3.28
CA LEU A 32 1.43 -2.70 -3.94
C LEU A 32 1.38 -3.88 -2.95
N SER A 33 2.37 -3.99 -2.07
CA SER A 33 2.43 -5.04 -1.04
C SER A 33 1.23 -4.95 -0.09
N GLU A 34 0.92 -3.75 0.39
CA GLU A 34 -0.26 -3.50 1.23
C GLU A 34 -1.56 -3.86 0.48
N ARG A 35 -1.68 -3.50 -0.81
CA ARG A 35 -2.85 -3.86 -1.62
C ARG A 35 -2.99 -5.37 -1.78
N ILE A 36 -1.88 -6.08 -1.99
CA ILE A 36 -1.86 -7.55 -2.09
C ILE A 36 -2.30 -8.18 -0.77
N SER A 37 -1.81 -7.68 0.37
CA SER A 37 -2.21 -8.15 1.70
C SER A 37 -3.73 -7.99 1.91
N ASN A 38 -4.25 -6.78 1.67
CA ASN A 38 -5.68 -6.48 1.79
C ASN A 38 -6.53 -7.33 0.83
N LEU A 39 -6.05 -7.57 -0.39
CA LEU A 39 -6.75 -8.43 -1.34
C LEU A 39 -6.70 -9.89 -0.90
N THR A 40 -5.58 -10.36 -0.37
CA THR A 40 -5.42 -11.72 0.14
C THR A 40 -6.36 -11.99 1.31
N GLU A 41 -6.48 -11.08 2.26
CA GLU A 41 -7.45 -11.20 3.34
C GLU A 41 -8.89 -11.19 2.83
N HIS A 42 -9.21 -10.30 1.90
CA HIS A 42 -10.53 -10.25 1.29
C HIS A 42 -10.89 -11.57 0.59
N LEU A 43 -9.97 -12.16 -0.16
CA LEU A 43 -10.20 -13.44 -0.84
C LEU A 43 -10.30 -14.62 0.15
N LYS A 44 -9.66 -14.53 1.33
CA LYS A 44 -9.82 -15.53 2.39
C LYS A 44 -11.22 -15.50 3.00
N THR A 45 -11.80 -14.31 3.20
CA THR A 45 -13.15 -14.15 3.74
C THR A 45 -14.23 -14.34 2.68
N HIS A 46 -13.94 -13.98 1.42
CA HIS A 46 -14.82 -14.10 0.26
C HIS A 46 -14.27 -15.13 -0.74
N ALA A 47 -14.36 -16.41 -0.37
CA ALA A 47 -13.83 -17.52 -1.16
C ALA A 47 -14.70 -17.93 -2.38
N LYS A 48 -15.71 -17.13 -2.75
CA LYS A 48 -16.69 -17.43 -3.81
C LYS A 48 -16.88 -16.25 -4.73
#